data_AF-A0A379ZA10-F1
#
_entry.id   AF-A0A379ZA10-F1
#
_cell.length_a   1.000
_cell.length_b   1.000
_cell.length_c   1.000
_cell.angle_alpha   90.00
_cell.angle_beta   90.00
_cell.angle_gamma   90.00
#
_symmetry.space_group_name_H-M   'P 1'
#
loop_
_entity.id
_entity.type
_entity.pdbx_description
1 polymer ?
#
loop_
_entity_poly.entity_id
_entity_poly.type
_entity_poly.pdbx_seq_one_letter_code
_entity_poly.pdbx_strand_id
1 'polypeptide(L)'
;MMAGLLLFSFLGDSASGVNALICAWLVGVQGRNLAYPKRAGLLSKSALLCCISSALALLSLIHPWLGISVLGAIGLLYGLSSNQRKYIQLLTYNAGFCLICGLHLLESGTDWKMLLLSSLFGSWLAVISAVIAGPWMAIRQGEQLLASVQRKFGFWCNILSHSDAANVGQRLALREQLDDAIAVLAHWLLEMPDKAEVQRIARQLESNLILIETLESIGRLQQNDAASTALQQYLANFASELKTHREQGTEPTPLPLGDKPQPLLLDAANRLALALDPQRPLAADWRERLGLIWPSDAQSVRSQWRKALVKHSREWHHGLRILFTLLCCQAVVELLQLPQGYWVTLTAYIVLMVAPLGQLQARIWSRFYGTVLGSVLALGLIWFLGAGSWLLPATCLSAFLAFATFYKARYEIHVFWLTMLMVFAITLLLPSDPYIAFYRALDTFTGALMAFLAMHLFIPSWTRRWLDSYVCHFIELERAWLASINTGKADNALRWQAHAALRQLGQEVGFLKLEPNTGQRELQDWQSFLWLGLTLHCTLVLVARQQQKQPLHLAEQQLAAWPQLFRQRFLATEMHQSESGPAPNSTDETTQQSARQAEAIPAWVMQDIAHLYAWLDWQRPYALSGNTHG
;
A
#
# COMPACT_ATOMS: atom_id res chain seq x y z
N MET A 1 -14.34 -16.08 -17.99
CA MET A 1 -13.30 -17.12 -17.84
C MET A 1 -13.75 -18.42 -18.47
N MET A 2 -14.61 -19.23 -17.84
CA MET A 2 -15.00 -20.56 -18.37
C MET A 2 -15.68 -20.53 -19.74
N ALA A 3 -16.57 -19.57 -19.99
CA ALA A 3 -17.20 -19.42 -21.29
C ALA A 3 -16.18 -19.22 -22.43
N GLY A 4 -15.06 -18.55 -22.17
CA GLY A 4 -13.99 -18.38 -23.16
C GLY A 4 -13.23 -19.68 -23.40
N LEU A 5 -12.84 -20.36 -22.32
CA LEU A 5 -12.16 -21.66 -22.42
C LEU A 5 -12.99 -22.67 -23.23
N LEU A 6 -14.28 -22.80 -22.91
CA LEU A 6 -15.18 -23.76 -23.55
C LEU A 6 -15.50 -23.39 -25.00
N LEU A 7 -15.73 -22.10 -25.31
CA LEU A 7 -16.07 -21.66 -26.66
C LEU A 7 -14.93 -21.95 -27.65
N PHE A 8 -13.71 -21.54 -27.33
CA PHE A 8 -12.58 -21.72 -28.24
C PHE A 8 -12.10 -23.17 -28.32
N SER A 9 -12.24 -23.92 -27.21
CA SER A 9 -12.08 -25.37 -27.25
C SER A 9 -13.09 -26.04 -28.20
N PHE A 10 -14.35 -25.61 -28.17
CA PHE A 10 -15.38 -26.08 -29.12
C PHE A 10 -15.05 -25.71 -30.57
N LEU A 11 -14.43 -24.55 -30.81
CA LEU A 11 -13.94 -24.13 -32.13
C LEU A 11 -12.68 -24.88 -32.59
N GLY A 12 -12.15 -25.81 -31.80
CA GLY A 12 -10.96 -26.59 -32.12
C GLY A 12 -9.62 -25.89 -31.81
N ASP A 13 -9.64 -24.69 -31.21
CA ASP A 13 -8.45 -23.95 -30.79
C ASP A 13 -8.43 -23.73 -29.28
N SER A 14 -7.99 -24.78 -28.60
CA SER A 14 -7.86 -24.84 -27.15
C SER A 14 -6.89 -23.81 -26.57
N ALA A 15 -5.80 -23.50 -27.28
CA ALA A 15 -4.78 -22.54 -26.83
C ALA A 15 -5.38 -21.12 -26.73
N SER A 16 -6.18 -20.75 -27.74
CA SER A 16 -6.99 -19.52 -27.72
C SER A 16 -8.03 -19.52 -26.58
N GLY A 17 -8.54 -20.68 -26.17
CA GLY A 17 -9.42 -20.80 -25.00
C GLY A 17 -8.75 -20.41 -23.68
N VAL A 18 -7.51 -20.85 -23.47
CA VAL A 18 -6.71 -20.45 -22.29
C VAL A 18 -6.45 -18.95 -22.32
N ASN A 19 -6.12 -18.39 -23.48
CA ASN A 19 -5.91 -16.96 -23.62
C ASN A 19 -7.17 -16.14 -23.31
N ALA A 20 -8.34 -16.56 -23.80
CA ALA A 20 -9.62 -15.92 -23.44
C ALA A 20 -9.89 -15.97 -21.93
N LEU A 21 -9.53 -17.08 -21.26
CA LEU A 21 -9.62 -17.21 -19.81
C LEU A 21 -8.67 -16.23 -19.09
N ILE A 22 -7.42 -16.14 -19.52
CA ILE A 22 -6.40 -15.24 -18.96
C ILE A 22 -6.81 -13.77 -19.14
N CYS A 23 -7.20 -13.35 -20.36
CA CYS A 23 -7.67 -11.99 -20.61
C CYS A 23 -8.88 -11.63 -19.73
N ALA A 24 -9.84 -12.56 -19.59
CA ALA A 24 -10.98 -12.34 -18.72
C ALA A 24 -10.57 -12.18 -17.23
N TRP A 25 -9.56 -12.91 -16.77
CA TRP A 25 -9.03 -12.79 -15.42
C TRP A 25 -8.30 -11.45 -15.21
N LEU A 26 -7.36 -11.12 -16.09
CA LEU A 26 -6.57 -9.88 -16.02
C LEU A 26 -7.47 -8.65 -15.98
N VAL A 27 -8.46 -8.59 -16.87
CA VAL A 27 -9.43 -7.49 -16.90
C VAL A 27 -10.33 -7.56 -15.65
N GLY A 28 -10.97 -8.70 -15.37
CA GLY A 28 -11.99 -8.82 -14.33
C GLY A 28 -11.53 -8.52 -12.90
N VAL A 29 -10.24 -8.75 -12.59
CA VAL A 29 -9.65 -8.46 -11.28
C VAL A 29 -9.50 -6.96 -11.04
N GLN A 30 -9.50 -6.11 -12.07
CA GLN A 30 -9.28 -4.68 -11.90
C GLN A 30 -10.38 -3.97 -11.10
N GLY A 31 -9.94 -3.07 -10.22
CA GLY A 31 -10.79 -2.05 -9.61
C GLY A 31 -11.95 -2.59 -8.77
N ARG A 32 -11.86 -3.78 -8.16
CA ARG A 32 -12.97 -4.40 -7.39
C ARG A 32 -13.53 -3.52 -6.26
N ASN A 33 -12.69 -2.67 -5.68
CA ASN A 33 -13.06 -1.78 -4.58
C ASN A 33 -13.45 -0.36 -5.07
N LEU A 34 -13.46 -0.10 -6.39
CA LEU A 34 -13.84 1.18 -6.96
C LEU A 34 -15.35 1.23 -7.22
N ALA A 35 -15.91 2.44 -7.29
CA ALA A 35 -17.30 2.63 -7.68
C ALA A 35 -17.54 2.10 -9.10
N TYR A 36 -18.75 1.59 -9.35
CA TYR A 36 -19.07 0.96 -10.64
C TYR A 36 -18.80 1.85 -11.88
N PRO A 37 -19.04 3.19 -11.88
CA PRO A 37 -18.82 3.99 -13.07
C PRO A 37 -17.33 4.05 -13.44
N LYS A 38 -16.49 4.27 -12.44
CA LYS A 38 -15.04 4.26 -12.61
C LYS A 38 -14.51 2.89 -12.92
N ARG A 39 -14.99 1.85 -12.23
CA ARG A 39 -14.59 0.48 -12.49
C ARG A 39 -14.90 0.10 -13.94
N ALA A 40 -16.08 0.47 -14.46
CA ALA A 40 -16.42 0.27 -15.86
C ALA A 40 -15.42 0.95 -16.80
N GLY A 41 -15.13 2.24 -16.58
CA GLY A 41 -14.15 2.97 -17.39
C GLY A 41 -12.73 2.39 -17.31
N LEU A 42 -12.31 1.92 -16.14
CA LEU A 42 -11.02 1.28 -15.91
C LEU A 42 -10.94 -0.08 -16.62
N LEU A 43 -11.98 -0.91 -16.49
CA LEU A 43 -12.07 -2.21 -17.16
C LEU A 43 -12.04 -2.05 -18.68
N SER A 44 -12.74 -1.06 -19.23
CA SER A 44 -12.71 -0.77 -20.67
C SER A 44 -11.30 -0.37 -21.13
N LYS A 45 -10.58 0.47 -20.37
CA LYS A 45 -9.18 0.81 -20.66
C LYS A 45 -8.27 -0.42 -20.60
N SER A 46 -8.44 -1.26 -19.59
CA SER A 46 -7.68 -2.51 -19.48
C SER A 46 -7.98 -3.46 -20.63
N ALA A 47 -9.24 -3.62 -21.01
CA ALA A 47 -9.66 -4.48 -22.12
C ALA A 47 -9.02 -4.00 -23.43
N LEU A 48 -9.06 -2.69 -23.70
CA LEU A 48 -8.40 -2.09 -24.85
C LEU A 48 -6.89 -2.35 -24.84
N LEU A 49 -6.22 -2.14 -23.70
CA LEU A 49 -4.78 -2.40 -23.57
C LEU A 49 -4.43 -3.87 -23.77
N CYS A 50 -5.21 -4.81 -23.25
CA CYS A 50 -5.01 -6.24 -23.49
C CYS A 50 -5.11 -6.56 -24.98
N CYS A 51 -6.15 -6.07 -25.68
CA CYS A 51 -6.31 -6.29 -27.12
C CYS A 51 -5.20 -5.66 -27.96
N ILE A 52 -4.81 -4.41 -27.66
CA ILE A 52 -3.69 -3.73 -28.31
C ILE A 52 -2.40 -4.52 -28.08
N SER A 53 -2.18 -5.01 -26.87
CA SER A 53 -0.98 -5.78 -26.55
C SER A 53 -0.90 -7.09 -27.33
N SER A 54 -2.01 -7.84 -27.42
CA SER A 54 -2.09 -9.03 -28.27
C SER A 54 -1.86 -8.71 -29.75
N ALA A 55 -2.34 -7.55 -30.23
CA ALA A 55 -2.06 -7.10 -31.60
C ALA A 55 -0.59 -6.71 -31.81
N LEU A 56 0.05 -6.09 -30.81
CA LEU A 56 1.49 -5.78 -30.86
C LEU A 56 2.36 -7.04 -30.87
N ALA A 57 1.88 -8.17 -30.31
CA ALA A 57 2.57 -9.45 -30.43
C ALA A 57 2.76 -9.88 -31.89
N LEU A 58 1.87 -9.46 -32.81
CA LEU A 58 1.97 -9.78 -34.25
C LEU A 58 3.22 -9.18 -34.90
N LEU A 59 3.82 -8.14 -34.32
CA LEU A 59 5.09 -7.60 -34.82
C LEU A 59 6.23 -8.62 -34.75
N SER A 60 6.14 -9.62 -33.86
CA SER A 60 7.10 -10.73 -33.81
C SER A 60 7.08 -11.60 -35.07
N LEU A 61 5.95 -11.66 -35.79
CA LEU A 61 5.83 -12.36 -37.07
C LEU A 61 6.64 -11.69 -38.18
N ILE A 62 6.85 -10.36 -38.07
CA ILE A 62 7.68 -9.60 -39.01
C ILE A 62 9.15 -9.81 -38.66
N HIS A 63 9.50 -9.63 -37.38
CA HIS A 63 10.87 -9.81 -36.90
C HIS A 63 10.85 -10.14 -35.39
N PRO A 64 11.48 -11.24 -34.93
CA PRO A 64 11.41 -11.67 -33.53
C PRO A 64 11.85 -10.59 -32.53
N TRP A 65 12.89 -9.82 -32.88
CA TRP A 65 13.42 -8.74 -32.04
C TRP A 65 12.44 -7.59 -31.80
N LEU A 66 11.44 -7.39 -32.68
CA LEU A 66 10.41 -6.37 -32.45
C LEU A 66 9.52 -6.76 -31.27
N GLY A 67 9.10 -8.02 -31.18
CA GLY A 67 8.33 -8.53 -30.04
C GLY A 67 9.08 -8.36 -28.71
N ILE A 68 10.37 -8.70 -28.72
CA ILE A 68 11.28 -8.54 -27.55
C ILE A 68 11.43 -7.06 -27.18
N SER A 69 11.58 -6.18 -28.17
CA SER A 69 11.73 -4.73 -27.95
C SER A 69 10.46 -4.12 -27.35
N VAL A 70 9.29 -4.52 -27.85
CA VAL A 70 7.99 -4.09 -27.29
C VAL A 70 7.83 -4.61 -25.86
N LEU A 71 8.22 -5.86 -25.58
CA LEU A 71 8.20 -6.42 -24.24
C LEU A 71 9.09 -5.62 -23.28
N GLY A 72 10.32 -5.29 -23.71
CA GLY A 72 11.22 -4.44 -22.97
C GLY A 72 10.63 -3.05 -22.68
N ALA A 73 10.02 -2.42 -23.68
CA ALA A 73 9.37 -1.12 -23.54
C ALA A 73 8.20 -1.16 -22.55
N ILE A 74 7.34 -2.19 -22.61
CA ILE A 74 6.25 -2.38 -21.63
C ILE A 74 6.81 -2.65 -20.23
N GLY A 75 7.88 -3.43 -20.11
CA GLY A 75 8.58 -3.66 -18.84
C GLY A 75 9.12 -2.38 -18.21
N LEU A 76 9.75 -1.52 -19.02
CA LEU A 76 10.21 -0.19 -18.59
C LEU A 76 9.05 0.69 -18.13
N LEU A 77 7.98 0.78 -18.95
CA LEU A 77 6.77 1.55 -18.61
C LEU A 77 6.12 1.06 -17.32
N TYR A 78 6.10 -0.26 -17.12
CA TYR A 78 5.60 -0.86 -15.88
C TYR A 78 6.43 -0.38 -14.68
N GLY A 79 7.76 -0.48 -14.73
CA GLY A 79 8.60 -0.04 -13.63
C GLY A 79 8.54 1.47 -13.37
N LEU A 80 8.39 2.30 -14.40
CA LEU A 80 8.15 3.74 -14.24
C LEU A 80 6.80 4.03 -13.56
N SER A 81 5.82 3.15 -13.74
CA SER A 81 4.53 3.25 -13.08
C SER A 81 4.53 2.70 -11.64
N SER A 82 5.64 2.22 -11.09
CA SER A 82 5.65 1.54 -9.78
C SER A 82 5.32 2.42 -8.56
N ASN A 83 5.34 3.74 -8.71
CA ASN A 83 4.86 4.68 -7.70
C ASN A 83 3.37 5.05 -7.85
N GLN A 84 2.71 4.49 -8.86
CA GLN A 84 1.30 4.77 -9.16
C GLN A 84 0.37 4.03 -8.22
N ARG A 85 -0.92 4.38 -8.22
CA ARG A 85 -1.93 3.60 -7.50
C ARG A 85 -1.98 2.17 -8.05
N LYS A 86 -2.17 1.17 -7.17
CA LYS A 86 -2.13 -0.26 -7.54
C LYS A 86 -2.98 -0.59 -8.78
N TYR A 87 -4.21 -0.11 -8.86
CA TYR A 87 -5.09 -0.40 -10.01
C TYR A 87 -4.64 0.27 -11.33
N ILE A 88 -3.84 1.35 -11.27
CA ILE A 88 -3.22 1.98 -12.45
C ILE A 88 -2.02 1.15 -12.90
N GLN A 89 -1.18 0.69 -11.95
CA GLN A 89 -0.09 -0.24 -12.23
C GLN A 89 -0.60 -1.55 -12.86
N LEU A 90 -1.79 -2.01 -12.48
CA LEU A 90 -2.39 -3.20 -13.06
C LEU A 90 -2.68 -3.06 -14.56
N LEU A 91 -2.81 -1.84 -15.12
CA LEU A 91 -3.01 -1.64 -16.56
C LEU A 91 -1.77 -2.00 -17.35
N THR A 92 -0.60 -1.49 -16.94
CA THR A 92 0.69 -1.82 -17.56
C THR A 92 1.05 -3.28 -17.33
N TYR A 93 0.73 -3.83 -16.15
CA TYR A 93 0.85 -5.26 -15.84
C TYR A 93 0.05 -6.13 -16.81
N ASN A 94 -1.23 -5.81 -17.01
CA ASN A 94 -2.11 -6.55 -17.90
C ASN A 94 -1.61 -6.51 -19.35
N ALA A 95 -1.12 -5.35 -19.81
CA ALA A 95 -0.52 -5.23 -21.14
C ALA A 95 0.70 -6.16 -21.29
N GLY A 96 1.64 -6.14 -20.35
CA GLY A 96 2.84 -7.00 -20.43
C GLY A 96 2.50 -8.49 -20.37
N PHE A 97 1.57 -8.88 -19.50
CA PHE A 97 1.10 -10.26 -19.40
C PHE A 97 0.48 -10.73 -20.72
N CYS A 98 -0.44 -9.94 -21.30
CA CYS A 98 -1.07 -10.27 -22.59
C CYS A 98 -0.05 -10.33 -23.74
N LEU A 99 0.98 -9.48 -23.73
CA LEU A 99 2.03 -9.53 -24.75
C LEU A 99 2.78 -10.86 -24.69
N ILE A 100 3.22 -11.26 -23.50
CA ILE A 100 3.98 -12.52 -23.29
C ILE A 100 3.14 -13.72 -23.74
N CYS A 101 1.86 -13.76 -23.37
CA CYS A 101 0.94 -14.81 -23.83
C CYS A 101 0.73 -14.78 -25.34
N GLY A 102 0.58 -13.60 -25.93
CA GLY A 102 0.41 -13.44 -27.38
C GLY A 102 1.63 -13.91 -28.17
N LEU A 103 2.83 -13.55 -27.74
CA LEU A 103 4.10 -14.00 -28.34
C LEU A 103 4.18 -15.53 -28.33
N HIS A 104 3.88 -16.15 -27.19
CA HIS A 104 3.89 -17.61 -27.06
C HIS A 104 2.88 -18.30 -27.97
N LEU A 105 1.64 -17.80 -28.04
CA LEU A 105 0.62 -18.40 -28.90
C LEU A 105 1.04 -18.39 -30.37
N LEU A 106 1.61 -17.28 -30.84
CA LEU A 106 2.11 -17.17 -32.22
C LEU A 106 3.27 -18.14 -32.49
N GLU A 107 4.20 -18.25 -31.55
CA GLU A 107 5.33 -19.19 -31.63
C GLU A 107 4.85 -20.66 -31.65
N SER A 108 3.79 -20.98 -30.90
CA SER A 108 3.17 -22.31 -30.87
C SER A 108 2.33 -22.65 -32.12
N GLY A 109 2.25 -21.73 -33.10
CA GLY A 109 1.52 -21.94 -34.36
C GLY A 109 0.02 -21.61 -34.30
N THR A 110 -0.46 -20.93 -33.26
CA THR A 110 -1.86 -20.46 -33.21
C THR A 110 -2.09 -19.37 -34.25
N ASP A 111 -3.21 -19.44 -35.00
CA ASP A 111 -3.57 -18.41 -35.97
C ASP A 111 -3.74 -17.05 -35.27
N TRP A 112 -3.14 -16.00 -35.84
CA TRP A 112 -3.24 -14.64 -35.34
C TRP A 112 -4.69 -14.17 -35.19
N LYS A 113 -5.61 -14.66 -36.04
CA LYS A 113 -7.05 -14.34 -35.93
C LYS A 113 -7.64 -14.87 -34.62
N MET A 114 -7.26 -16.08 -34.23
CA MET A 114 -7.76 -16.72 -33.01
C MET A 114 -7.17 -16.06 -31.76
N LEU A 115 -5.90 -15.62 -31.81
CA LEU A 115 -5.30 -14.79 -30.76
C LEU A 115 -6.10 -13.50 -30.52
N LEU A 116 -6.44 -12.77 -31.59
CA LEU A 116 -7.19 -11.52 -31.47
C LEU A 116 -8.63 -11.76 -31.00
N LEU A 117 -9.31 -12.77 -31.56
CA LEU A 117 -10.68 -13.13 -31.19
C LEU A 117 -10.78 -13.56 -29.73
N SER A 118 -9.86 -14.40 -29.25
CA SER A 118 -9.84 -14.85 -27.85
C SER A 118 -9.54 -13.71 -26.89
N SER A 119 -8.60 -12.83 -27.22
CA SER A 119 -8.27 -11.65 -26.42
C SER A 119 -9.47 -10.68 -26.30
N LEU A 120 -10.15 -10.44 -27.44
CA LEU A 120 -11.34 -9.59 -27.51
C LEU A 120 -12.49 -10.21 -26.70
N PHE A 121 -12.79 -11.49 -26.93
CA PHE A 121 -13.89 -12.19 -26.25
C PHE A 121 -13.69 -12.21 -24.73
N GLY A 122 -12.49 -12.61 -24.27
CA GLY A 122 -12.16 -12.67 -22.85
C GLY A 122 -12.28 -11.30 -22.16
N SER A 123 -11.72 -10.27 -22.79
CA SER A 123 -11.73 -8.91 -22.25
C SER A 123 -13.14 -8.30 -22.24
N TRP A 124 -13.90 -8.46 -23.32
CA TRP A 124 -15.25 -7.93 -23.44
C TRP A 124 -16.23 -8.58 -22.45
N LEU A 125 -16.17 -9.90 -22.30
CA LEU A 125 -17.00 -10.62 -21.33
C LEU A 125 -16.69 -10.20 -19.88
N ALA A 126 -15.43 -9.91 -19.56
CA ALA A 126 -15.04 -9.40 -18.25
C ALA A 126 -15.62 -8.00 -17.99
N VAL A 127 -15.60 -7.10 -18.98
CA VAL A 127 -16.25 -5.78 -18.88
C VAL A 127 -17.75 -5.94 -18.65
N ILE A 128 -18.43 -6.75 -19.47
CA ILE A 128 -19.88 -6.96 -19.38
C ILE A 128 -20.28 -7.53 -18.02
N SER A 129 -19.63 -8.61 -17.59
CA SER A 129 -19.96 -9.26 -16.30
C SER A 129 -19.80 -8.32 -15.11
N ALA A 130 -18.84 -7.40 -15.17
CA ALA A 130 -18.62 -6.42 -14.12
C ALA A 130 -19.58 -5.23 -14.19
N VAL A 131 -20.05 -4.84 -15.37
CA VAL A 131 -20.95 -3.69 -15.57
C VAL A 131 -22.40 -4.05 -15.27
N ILE A 132 -22.86 -5.24 -15.65
CA ILE A 132 -24.27 -5.65 -15.47
C ILE A 132 -24.70 -5.58 -14.01
N ALA A 133 -23.86 -6.08 -13.10
CA ALA A 133 -24.21 -6.18 -11.68
C ALA A 133 -23.89 -4.90 -10.88
N GLY A 134 -23.15 -3.96 -11.46
CA GLY A 134 -22.62 -2.77 -10.79
C GLY A 134 -23.69 -1.85 -10.22
N PRO A 135 -24.64 -1.35 -11.04
CA PRO A 135 -25.67 -0.42 -10.58
C PRO A 135 -26.54 -0.97 -9.44
N TRP A 136 -26.87 -2.27 -9.47
CA TRP A 136 -27.72 -2.91 -8.48
C TRP A 136 -27.02 -3.14 -7.13
N MET A 137 -25.69 -3.23 -7.12
CA MET A 137 -24.91 -3.47 -5.90
C MET A 137 -24.14 -2.24 -5.39
N ALA A 138 -24.25 -1.08 -6.06
CA ALA A 138 -23.43 0.09 -5.77
C ALA A 138 -23.58 0.59 -4.31
N ILE A 139 -24.81 0.65 -3.80
CA ILE A 139 -25.07 1.11 -2.42
C ILE A 139 -24.61 0.08 -1.39
N ARG A 140 -24.86 -1.21 -1.67
CA ARG A 140 -24.36 -2.31 -0.84
C ARG A 140 -22.82 -2.31 -0.77
N GLN A 141 -22.15 -1.94 -1.86
CA GLN A 141 -20.70 -1.75 -1.88
C GLN A 141 -20.28 -0.59 -0.95
N GLY A 142 -20.96 0.56 -1.02
CA GLY A 142 -20.71 1.70 -0.12
C GLY A 142 -20.84 1.31 1.36
N GLU A 143 -21.88 0.57 1.73
CA GLU A 143 -22.05 0.03 3.09
C GLU A 143 -20.92 -0.92 3.50
N GLN A 144 -20.48 -1.81 2.61
CA GLN A 144 -19.38 -2.72 2.88
C GLN A 144 -18.04 -1.98 3.08
N LEU A 145 -17.80 -0.93 2.30
CA LEU A 145 -16.63 -0.08 2.44
C LEU A 145 -16.66 0.69 3.76
N LEU A 146 -17.82 1.23 4.14
CA LEU A 146 -18.02 1.89 5.44
C LEU A 146 -17.84 0.92 6.61
N ALA A 147 -18.41 -0.28 6.54
CA ALA A 147 -18.20 -1.33 7.54
C ALA A 147 -16.72 -1.76 7.61
N SER A 148 -15.97 -1.70 6.50
CA SER A 148 -14.52 -1.92 6.51
C SER A 148 -13.78 -0.83 7.28
N VAL A 149 -14.12 0.45 7.05
CA VAL A 149 -13.57 1.60 7.80
C VAL A 149 -13.86 1.45 9.28
N GLN A 150 -15.11 1.17 9.66
CA GLN A 150 -15.52 1.05 11.06
C GLN A 150 -14.82 -0.11 11.79
N ARG A 151 -14.66 -1.28 11.14
CA ARG A 151 -13.90 -2.41 11.73
C ARG A 151 -12.43 -2.05 11.96
N LYS A 152 -11.78 -1.42 10.98
CA LYS A 152 -10.37 -1.02 11.09
C LYS A 152 -10.17 0.10 12.10
N PHE A 153 -11.15 0.99 12.21
CA PHE A 153 -11.21 2.01 13.24
C PHE A 153 -11.24 1.37 14.63
N GLY A 154 -12.09 0.36 14.86
CA GLY A 154 -12.10 -0.38 16.12
C GLY A 154 -10.76 -1.02 16.48
N PHE A 155 -10.09 -1.69 15.53
CA PHE A 155 -8.75 -2.25 15.76
C PHE A 155 -7.72 -1.16 16.11
N TRP A 156 -7.79 -0.02 15.44
CA TRP A 156 -6.90 1.10 15.71
C TRP A 156 -7.17 1.74 17.08
N CYS A 157 -8.43 1.90 17.50
CA CYS A 157 -8.77 2.39 18.84
C CYS A 157 -8.18 1.49 19.95
N ASN A 158 -8.24 0.17 19.79
CA ASN A 158 -7.71 -0.77 20.77
C ASN A 158 -6.21 -0.61 21.02
N ILE A 159 -5.43 -0.17 20.01
CA ILE A 159 -3.99 0.05 20.17
C ILE A 159 -3.66 1.45 20.70
N LEU A 160 -4.58 2.42 20.62
CA LEU A 160 -4.34 3.78 21.14
C LEU A 160 -4.17 3.83 22.66
N SER A 161 -4.78 2.89 23.39
CA SER A 161 -4.60 2.78 24.85
C SER A 161 -3.20 2.28 25.25
N HIS A 162 -2.41 1.79 24.29
CA HIS A 162 -1.05 1.30 24.49
C HIS A 162 -0.07 2.34 23.96
N SER A 163 0.24 3.32 24.81
CA SER A 163 1.09 4.48 24.49
C SER A 163 2.59 4.22 24.65
N ASP A 164 3.08 3.04 24.28
CA ASP A 164 4.48 2.67 24.41
C ASP A 164 5.23 2.66 23.06
N ALA A 165 6.53 2.96 23.13
CA ALA A 165 7.42 2.92 21.95
C ALA A 165 7.54 1.50 21.37
N ALA A 166 7.26 0.46 22.16
CA ALA A 166 7.34 -0.94 21.73
C ALA A 166 6.30 -1.30 20.65
N ASN A 167 5.12 -0.66 20.66
CA ASN A 167 4.02 -1.02 19.76
C ASN A 167 3.84 -0.06 18.57
N VAL A 168 4.77 0.88 18.37
CA VAL A 168 4.70 1.93 17.32
C VAL A 168 4.51 1.35 15.93
N GLY A 169 5.28 0.32 15.58
CA GLY A 169 5.18 -0.33 14.27
C GLY A 169 3.80 -0.93 14.03
N GLN A 170 3.21 -1.56 15.06
CA GLN A 170 1.87 -2.13 14.99
C GLN A 170 0.80 -1.02 14.92
N ARG A 171 0.97 0.07 15.69
CA ARG A 171 0.07 1.24 15.67
C ARG A 171 0.04 1.89 14.29
N LEU A 172 1.20 2.13 13.70
CA LEU A 172 1.31 2.70 12.35
C LEU A 172 0.73 1.76 11.29
N ALA A 173 0.95 0.45 11.40
CA ALA A 173 0.36 -0.52 10.48
C ALA A 173 -1.18 -0.56 10.57
N LEU A 174 -1.75 -0.51 11.77
CA LEU A 174 -3.22 -0.43 11.95
C LEU A 174 -3.78 0.90 11.45
N ARG A 175 -3.07 2.01 11.69
CA ARG A 175 -3.44 3.33 11.17
C ARG A 175 -3.41 3.39 9.66
N GLU A 176 -2.37 2.84 9.04
CA GLU A 176 -2.23 2.71 7.59
C GLU A 176 -3.40 1.91 7.00
N GLN A 177 -3.72 0.76 7.59
CA GLN A 177 -4.85 -0.05 7.16
C GLN A 177 -6.18 0.73 7.21
N LEU A 178 -6.40 1.51 8.26
CA LEU A 178 -7.57 2.37 8.43
C LEU A 178 -7.62 3.45 7.35
N ASP A 179 -6.51 4.16 7.11
CA ASP A 179 -6.44 5.19 6.10
C ASP A 179 -6.62 4.64 4.68
N ASP A 180 -6.11 3.45 4.38
CA ASP A 180 -6.35 2.78 3.11
C ASP A 180 -7.84 2.50 2.91
N ALA A 181 -8.55 2.07 3.95
CA ALA A 181 -9.99 1.86 3.87
C ALA A 181 -10.77 3.17 3.72
N ILE A 182 -10.36 4.23 4.43
CA ILE A 182 -10.92 5.58 4.30
C ILE A 182 -10.70 6.11 2.89
N ALA A 183 -9.49 5.96 2.34
CA ALA A 183 -9.16 6.38 0.99
C ALA A 183 -10.07 5.68 -0.02
N VAL A 184 -10.22 4.36 0.06
CA VAL A 184 -11.10 3.61 -0.84
C VAL A 184 -12.55 4.11 -0.76
N LEU A 185 -13.07 4.35 0.45
CA LEU A 185 -14.42 4.88 0.63
C LEU A 185 -14.56 6.33 0.12
N ALA A 186 -13.57 7.19 0.37
CA ALA A 186 -13.56 8.57 -0.10
C ALA A 186 -13.61 8.65 -1.63
N HIS A 187 -12.84 7.80 -2.33
CA HIS A 187 -12.91 7.71 -3.79
C HIS A 187 -14.29 7.25 -4.26
N TRP A 188 -14.89 6.27 -3.59
CA TRP A 188 -16.24 5.84 -3.90
C TRP A 188 -17.25 6.99 -3.73
N LEU A 189 -17.16 7.75 -2.64
CA LEU A 189 -18.03 8.90 -2.37
C LEU A 189 -17.88 10.03 -3.39
N LEU A 190 -16.65 10.32 -3.83
CA LEU A 190 -16.37 11.36 -4.83
C LEU A 190 -16.94 11.02 -6.22
N GLU A 191 -17.17 9.73 -6.50
CA GLU A 191 -17.59 9.24 -7.82
C GLU A 191 -19.09 8.94 -7.91
N MET A 192 -19.75 8.73 -6.78
CA MET A 192 -21.16 8.40 -6.74
C MET A 192 -22.06 9.63 -6.91
N PRO A 193 -23.23 9.50 -7.56
CA PRO A 193 -24.20 10.59 -7.65
C PRO A 193 -24.76 10.96 -6.27
N ASP A 194 -25.19 12.22 -6.10
CA ASP A 194 -25.78 12.71 -4.86
C ASP A 194 -27.17 12.11 -4.60
N LYS A 195 -27.17 10.92 -4.01
CA LYS A 195 -28.34 10.23 -3.47
C LYS A 195 -28.34 10.33 -1.94
N ALA A 196 -29.52 10.28 -1.32
CA ALA A 196 -29.66 10.34 0.14
C ALA A 196 -28.81 9.27 0.86
N GLU A 197 -28.72 8.07 0.30
CA GLU A 197 -27.90 6.98 0.85
C GLU A 197 -26.40 7.29 0.81
N VAL A 198 -25.92 7.91 -0.28
CA VAL A 198 -24.51 8.31 -0.45
C VAL A 198 -24.17 9.42 0.56
N GLN A 199 -25.08 10.39 0.73
CA GLN A 199 -24.92 11.46 1.72
C GLN A 199 -24.92 10.93 3.17
N ARG A 200 -25.72 9.90 3.46
CA ARG A 200 -25.66 9.20 4.77
C ARG A 200 -24.29 8.58 5.00
N ILE A 201 -23.74 7.87 4.01
CA ILE A 201 -22.40 7.26 4.10
C ILE A 201 -21.33 8.35 4.27
N ALA A 202 -21.42 9.45 3.52
CA ALA A 202 -20.50 10.59 3.65
C ALA A 202 -20.52 11.19 5.06
N ARG A 203 -21.71 11.39 5.64
CA ARG A 203 -21.88 11.89 7.01
C ARG A 203 -21.21 10.97 8.03
N GLN A 204 -21.40 9.65 7.90
CA GLN A 204 -20.75 8.68 8.79
C GLN A 204 -19.23 8.68 8.64
N LEU A 205 -18.71 8.92 7.43
CA LEU A 205 -17.26 9.07 7.23
C LEU A 205 -16.74 10.34 7.91
N GLU A 206 -17.42 11.49 7.76
CA GLU A 206 -17.04 12.73 8.44
C GLU A 206 -17.01 12.55 9.98
N SER A 207 -18.02 11.89 10.54
CA SER A 207 -18.04 11.55 11.97
C SER A 207 -16.82 10.69 12.35
N ASN A 208 -16.51 9.65 11.57
CA ASN A 208 -15.33 8.82 11.83
C ASN A 208 -14.02 9.62 11.77
N LEU A 209 -13.86 10.51 10.79
CA LEU A 209 -12.66 11.35 10.67
C LEU A 209 -12.46 12.22 11.91
N ILE A 210 -13.55 12.77 12.47
CA ILE A 210 -13.48 13.59 13.67
C ILE A 210 -13.20 12.73 14.90
N LEU A 211 -13.79 11.55 15.01
CA LEU A 211 -13.49 10.61 16.09
C LEU A 211 -12.01 10.21 16.08
N ILE A 212 -11.47 9.83 14.92
CA ILE A 212 -10.04 9.52 14.75
C ILE A 212 -9.18 10.66 15.27
N GLU A 213 -9.43 11.86 14.77
CA GLU A 213 -8.64 13.03 15.13
C GLU A 213 -8.71 13.36 16.63
N THR A 214 -9.87 13.14 17.24
CA THR A 214 -10.13 13.46 18.63
C THR A 214 -9.51 12.42 19.56
N LEU A 215 -9.57 11.13 19.20
CA LEU A 215 -8.91 10.07 19.94
C LEU A 215 -7.37 10.14 19.85
N GLU A 216 -6.81 10.59 18.72
CA GLU A 216 -5.36 10.88 18.62
C GLU A 216 -4.96 11.99 19.60
N SER A 217 -5.81 13.01 19.74
CA SER A 217 -5.59 14.11 20.69
C SER A 217 -5.65 13.62 22.13
N ILE A 218 -6.66 12.79 22.47
CA ILE A 218 -6.79 12.18 23.81
C ILE A 218 -5.60 11.27 24.10
N GLY A 219 -5.16 10.46 23.13
CA GLY A 219 -3.96 9.62 23.28
C GLY A 219 -2.70 10.44 23.56
N ARG A 220 -2.55 11.61 22.91
CA ARG A 220 -1.42 12.50 23.18
C ARG A 220 -1.51 13.14 24.58
N LEU A 221 -2.71 13.54 25.03
CA LEU A 221 -2.92 14.04 26.39
C LEU A 221 -2.58 12.97 27.43
N GLN A 222 -3.02 11.72 27.21
CA GLN A 222 -2.74 10.58 28.08
C GLN A 222 -1.23 10.27 28.19
N GLN A 223 -0.42 10.56 27.16
CA GLN A 223 1.04 10.38 27.21
C GLN A 223 1.75 11.38 28.14
N ASN A 224 1.22 12.60 28.22
CA ASN A 224 1.85 13.69 28.96
C ASN A 224 1.26 13.88 30.37
N ASP A 225 0.09 13.28 30.64
CA ASP A 225 -0.51 13.21 31.97
C ASP A 225 -0.28 11.81 32.57
N ALA A 226 0.85 11.64 33.27
CA ALA A 226 1.32 10.37 33.82
C ALA A 226 0.36 9.68 34.81
N ALA A 227 -0.73 10.34 35.23
CA ALA A 227 -1.68 9.85 36.22
C ALA A 227 -3.05 9.40 35.67
N SER A 228 -3.37 9.54 34.38
CA SER A 228 -4.74 9.28 33.90
C SER A 228 -4.97 7.82 33.47
N THR A 229 -4.93 6.89 34.42
CA THR A 229 -5.48 5.52 34.22
C THR A 229 -6.91 5.57 33.66
N ALA A 230 -7.68 6.61 34.02
CA ALA A 230 -9.01 6.90 33.47
C ALA A 230 -9.02 7.14 31.95
N LEU A 231 -8.11 7.94 31.37
CA LEU A 231 -8.07 8.15 29.91
C LEU A 231 -7.59 6.90 29.18
N GLN A 232 -6.67 6.13 29.78
CA GLN A 232 -6.22 4.88 29.20
C GLN A 232 -7.38 3.85 29.14
N GLN A 233 -8.14 3.72 30.24
CA GLN A 233 -9.33 2.87 30.29
C GLN A 233 -10.41 3.35 29.32
N TYR A 234 -10.63 4.66 29.22
CA TYR A 234 -11.53 5.26 28.25
C TYR A 234 -11.17 4.85 26.82
N LEU A 235 -9.90 5.04 26.41
CA LEU A 235 -9.42 4.66 25.08
C LEU A 235 -9.56 3.15 24.82
N ALA A 236 -9.30 2.32 25.84
CA ALA A 236 -9.41 0.87 25.73
C ALA A 236 -10.86 0.41 25.51
N ASN A 237 -11.82 1.05 26.16
CA ASN A 237 -13.24 0.67 26.10
C ASN A 237 -14.00 1.36 24.96
N PHE A 238 -13.50 2.48 24.44
CA PHE A 238 -14.19 3.30 23.45
C PHE A 238 -14.60 2.51 22.19
N ALA A 239 -13.73 1.60 21.71
CA ALA A 239 -14.01 0.80 20.53
C ALA A 239 -15.25 -0.10 20.70
N SER A 240 -15.36 -0.76 21.85
CA SER A 240 -16.51 -1.60 22.20
C SER A 240 -17.77 -0.76 22.45
N GLU A 241 -17.65 0.37 23.15
CA GLU A 241 -18.78 1.25 23.46
C GLU A 241 -19.34 1.92 22.20
N LEU A 242 -18.48 2.34 21.26
CA LEU A 242 -18.93 2.90 20.00
C LEU A 242 -19.67 1.86 19.16
N LYS A 243 -19.25 0.60 19.22
CA LYS A 243 -19.93 -0.50 18.53
C LYS A 243 -21.33 -0.71 19.14
N THR A 244 -21.44 -0.77 20.46
CA THR A 244 -22.75 -0.90 21.13
C THR A 244 -23.64 0.31 20.89
N HIS A 245 -23.09 1.52 20.87
CA HIS A 245 -23.83 2.74 20.54
C HIS A 245 -24.45 2.67 19.15
N ARG A 246 -23.69 2.21 18.15
CA ARG A 246 -24.17 2.09 16.77
C ARG A 246 -25.19 0.97 16.57
N GLU A 247 -25.09 -0.11 17.35
CA GLU A 247 -25.97 -1.29 17.22
C GLU A 247 -27.25 -1.17 18.06
N GLN A 248 -27.16 -0.57 19.25
CA GLN A 248 -28.21 -0.58 20.28
C GLN A 248 -28.67 0.82 20.70
N GLY A 249 -28.02 1.89 20.24
CA GLY A 249 -28.33 3.27 20.65
C GLY A 249 -27.89 3.61 22.07
N THR A 250 -27.06 2.78 22.71
CA THR A 250 -26.53 3.02 24.05
C THR A 250 -25.55 4.19 24.04
N GLU A 251 -25.73 5.19 24.91
CA GLU A 251 -24.79 6.32 24.97
C GLU A 251 -23.41 5.85 25.47
N PRO A 252 -22.30 6.21 24.79
CA PRO A 252 -20.95 5.89 25.26
C PRO A 252 -20.66 6.56 26.60
N THR A 253 -19.72 5.98 27.36
CA THR A 253 -19.23 6.60 28.59
C THR A 253 -18.70 8.00 28.28
N PRO A 254 -19.02 9.03 29.07
CA PRO A 254 -18.48 10.37 28.85
C PRO A 254 -16.96 10.39 29.07
N LEU A 255 -16.27 11.26 28.35
CA LEU A 255 -14.82 11.46 28.52
C LEU A 255 -14.55 11.89 29.98
N PRO A 256 -13.61 11.25 30.70
CA PRO A 256 -13.37 11.59 32.10
C PRO A 256 -12.68 12.95 32.20
N LEU A 257 -13.44 13.97 32.60
CA LEU A 257 -13.02 15.37 32.61
C LEU A 257 -12.20 15.79 33.84
N GLY A 258 -12.36 15.06 34.96
CA GLY A 258 -11.83 15.44 36.27
C GLY A 258 -12.53 16.68 36.86
N ASP A 259 -12.15 17.06 38.08
CA ASP A 259 -12.80 18.17 38.81
C ASP A 259 -12.49 19.56 38.23
N LYS A 260 -11.36 19.70 37.51
CA LYS A 260 -10.95 20.91 36.80
C LYS A 260 -10.56 20.55 35.37
N PRO A 261 -11.52 20.54 34.42
CA PRO A 261 -11.25 20.10 33.06
C PRO A 261 -10.26 21.03 32.35
N GLN A 262 -9.20 20.43 31.80
CA GLN A 262 -8.30 21.14 30.89
C GLN A 262 -9.08 21.59 29.64
N PRO A 263 -8.85 22.81 29.11
CA PRO A 263 -9.57 23.33 27.95
C PRO A 263 -9.54 22.41 26.72
N LEU A 264 -8.43 21.71 26.49
CA LEU A 264 -8.29 20.74 25.41
C LEU A 264 -9.13 19.48 25.60
N LEU A 265 -9.25 19.03 26.83
CA LEU A 265 -10.04 17.86 27.16
C LEU A 265 -11.53 18.18 27.01
N LEU A 266 -11.92 19.41 27.33
CA LEU A 266 -13.27 19.94 27.07
C LEU A 266 -13.55 20.07 25.56
N ASP A 267 -12.59 20.61 24.78
CA ASP A 267 -12.69 20.62 23.31
C ASP A 267 -12.85 19.20 22.75
N ALA A 268 -12.05 18.25 23.23
CA ALA A 268 -12.16 16.85 22.84
C ALA A 268 -13.54 16.26 23.16
N ALA A 269 -14.07 16.51 24.37
CA ALA A 269 -15.42 16.06 24.75
C ALA A 269 -16.51 16.64 23.82
N ASN A 270 -16.44 17.94 23.51
CA ASN A 270 -17.38 18.59 22.60
C ASN A 270 -17.31 18.01 21.18
N ARG A 271 -16.10 17.72 20.69
CA ARG A 271 -15.90 17.11 19.36
C ARG A 271 -16.40 15.66 19.31
N LEU A 272 -16.23 14.91 20.40
CA LEU A 272 -16.80 13.56 20.52
C LEU A 272 -18.34 13.64 20.47
N ALA A 273 -18.96 14.51 21.25
CA ALA A 273 -20.41 14.71 21.24
C ALA A 273 -20.91 15.10 19.83
N LEU A 274 -20.24 16.05 19.16
CA LEU A 274 -20.55 16.47 17.80
C LEU A 274 -20.43 15.32 16.77
N ALA A 275 -19.44 14.44 16.94
CA ALA A 275 -19.23 13.33 16.02
C ALA A 275 -20.22 12.18 16.22
N LEU A 276 -20.72 12.01 17.46
CA LEU A 276 -21.70 11.00 17.84
C LEU A 276 -23.14 11.42 17.54
N ASP A 277 -23.42 12.72 17.36
CA ASP A 277 -24.75 13.22 16.99
C ASP A 277 -25.26 12.63 15.65
N PRO A 278 -26.34 11.83 15.67
CA PRO A 278 -26.94 11.26 14.45
C PRO A 278 -27.54 12.31 13.51
N GLN A 279 -27.97 13.46 14.05
CA GLN A 279 -28.67 14.52 13.33
C GLN A 279 -27.73 15.53 12.68
N ARG A 280 -26.42 15.40 12.91
CA ARG A 280 -25.42 16.32 12.38
C ARG A 280 -25.60 16.53 10.86
N PRO A 281 -25.71 17.79 10.40
CA PRO A 281 -25.78 18.07 8.97
C PRO A 281 -24.45 17.75 8.29
N LEU A 282 -24.54 17.23 7.06
CA LEU A 282 -23.37 17.08 6.20
C LEU A 282 -22.95 18.47 5.71
N ALA A 283 -21.66 18.79 5.76
CA ALA A 283 -21.16 20.07 5.29
C ALA A 283 -21.47 20.25 3.78
N ALA A 284 -21.86 21.44 3.34
CA ALA A 284 -22.22 21.67 1.94
C ALA A 284 -21.05 21.42 0.97
N ASP A 285 -19.82 21.68 1.44
CA ASP A 285 -18.54 21.55 0.73
C ASP A 285 -17.82 20.21 1.01
N TRP A 286 -18.51 19.20 1.55
CA TRP A 286 -17.90 17.93 1.97
C TRP A 286 -17.07 17.24 0.87
N ARG A 287 -17.50 17.33 -0.40
CA ARG A 287 -16.75 16.76 -1.54
C ARG A 287 -15.45 17.50 -1.83
N GLU A 288 -15.47 18.82 -1.73
CA GLU A 288 -14.27 19.64 -1.93
C GLU A 288 -13.24 19.33 -0.84
N ARG A 289 -13.69 19.27 0.42
CA ARG A 289 -12.84 18.85 1.56
C ARG A 289 -12.25 17.47 1.36
N LEU A 290 -13.04 16.48 0.95
CA LEU A 290 -12.53 15.15 0.67
C LEU A 290 -11.54 15.13 -0.51
N GLY A 291 -11.80 15.92 -1.55
CA GLY A 291 -10.93 16.04 -2.73
C GLY A 291 -9.57 16.68 -2.45
N LEU A 292 -9.49 17.55 -1.44
CA LEU A 292 -8.22 18.12 -0.95
C LEU A 292 -7.35 17.08 -0.25
N ILE A 293 -7.97 16.13 0.47
CA ILE A 293 -7.26 15.09 1.23
C ILE A 293 -6.88 13.92 0.31
N TRP A 294 -7.79 13.52 -0.58
CA TRP A 294 -7.57 12.45 -1.55
C TRP A 294 -7.74 12.98 -2.99
N PRO A 295 -6.63 13.43 -3.62
CA PRO A 295 -6.69 14.08 -4.92
C PRO A 295 -7.16 13.12 -6.01
N SER A 296 -7.73 13.68 -7.07
CA SER A 296 -8.18 12.91 -8.23
C SER A 296 -7.05 12.11 -8.88
N ASP A 297 -7.41 11.02 -9.56
CA ASP A 297 -6.46 10.16 -10.26
C ASP A 297 -5.62 10.94 -11.28
N ALA A 298 -6.21 11.91 -12.00
CA ALA A 298 -5.50 12.67 -13.02
C ALA A 298 -4.33 13.47 -12.43
N GLN A 299 -4.56 14.14 -11.29
CA GLN A 299 -3.52 14.88 -10.58
C GLN A 299 -2.47 13.95 -9.97
N SER A 300 -2.92 12.82 -9.39
CA SER A 300 -2.04 11.78 -8.84
C SER A 300 -1.12 11.21 -9.93
N VAL A 301 -1.67 10.85 -11.08
CA VAL A 301 -0.92 10.31 -12.23
C VAL A 301 0.12 11.32 -12.71
N ARG A 302 -0.29 12.57 -12.96
CA ARG A 302 0.62 13.61 -13.45
C ARG A 302 1.78 13.87 -12.50
N SER A 303 1.50 14.00 -11.20
CA SER A 303 2.52 14.27 -10.18
C SER A 303 3.47 13.08 -10.00
N GLN A 304 2.96 11.85 -9.98
CA GLN A 304 3.77 10.64 -9.81
C GLN A 304 4.61 10.32 -11.05
N TRP A 305 4.11 10.57 -12.27
CA TRP A 305 4.91 10.45 -13.49
C TRP A 305 6.07 11.44 -13.53
N ARG A 306 5.83 12.70 -13.10
CA ARG A 306 6.91 13.68 -12.98
C ARG A 306 8.00 13.19 -12.04
N LYS A 307 7.65 12.59 -10.91
CA LYS A 307 8.61 11.98 -9.96
C LYS A 307 9.34 10.79 -10.58
N ALA A 308 8.63 9.91 -11.28
CA ALA A 308 9.21 8.72 -11.90
C ALA A 308 10.23 9.06 -13.00
N LEU A 309 10.00 10.12 -13.76
CA LEU A 309 10.88 10.57 -14.84
C LEU A 309 12.12 11.35 -14.37
N VAL A 310 12.23 11.67 -13.08
CA VAL A 310 13.46 12.25 -12.54
C VAL A 310 14.58 11.22 -12.68
N LYS A 311 15.69 11.63 -13.32
CA LYS A 311 16.86 10.76 -13.48
C LYS A 311 17.33 10.28 -12.11
N HIS A 312 17.65 8.99 -12.00
CA HIS A 312 18.02 8.33 -10.75
C HIS A 312 16.89 8.17 -9.73
N SER A 313 15.61 8.37 -10.08
CA SER A 313 14.50 7.98 -9.21
C SER A 313 14.49 6.47 -8.95
N ARG A 314 13.78 6.02 -7.89
CA ARG A 314 13.61 4.59 -7.61
C ARG A 314 12.89 3.88 -8.75
N GLU A 315 11.89 4.54 -9.32
CA GLU A 315 11.04 4.04 -10.41
C GLU A 315 11.83 3.89 -11.71
N TRP A 316 12.74 4.83 -12.00
CA TRP A 316 13.63 4.76 -13.17
C TRP A 316 14.55 3.55 -13.09
N HIS A 317 15.22 3.36 -11.95
CA HIS A 317 16.08 2.21 -11.71
C HIS A 317 15.30 0.89 -11.78
N HIS A 318 14.09 0.87 -11.24
CA HIS A 318 13.22 -0.30 -11.28
C HIS A 318 12.78 -0.65 -12.71
N GLY A 319 12.37 0.33 -13.51
CA GLY A 319 12.02 0.11 -14.91
C GLY A 319 13.18 -0.41 -15.75
N LEU A 320 14.38 0.13 -15.57
CA LEU A 320 15.59 -0.41 -16.22
C LEU A 320 15.88 -1.86 -15.81
N ARG A 321 15.69 -2.19 -14.53
CA ARG A 321 15.87 -3.57 -14.03
C ARG A 321 14.89 -4.53 -14.70
N ILE A 322 13.63 -4.14 -14.85
CA ILE A 322 12.63 -4.98 -15.52
C ILE A 322 13.00 -5.19 -16.99
N LEU A 323 13.27 -4.09 -17.70
CA LEU A 323 13.72 -4.13 -19.09
C LEU A 323 14.89 -5.12 -19.26
N PHE A 324 15.95 -4.94 -18.49
CA PHE A 324 17.14 -5.80 -18.55
C PHE A 324 16.80 -7.27 -18.23
N THR A 325 16.04 -7.52 -17.16
CA THR A 325 15.72 -8.89 -16.75
C THR A 325 14.90 -9.63 -17.79
N LEU A 326 13.91 -8.96 -18.42
CA LEU A 326 13.08 -9.58 -19.45
C LEU A 326 13.89 -9.93 -20.69
N LEU A 327 14.84 -9.06 -21.10
CA LEU A 327 15.76 -9.34 -22.20
C LEU A 327 16.66 -10.55 -21.89
N CYS A 328 17.21 -10.62 -20.67
CA CYS A 328 18.02 -11.75 -20.25
C CYS A 328 17.20 -13.05 -20.16
N CYS A 329 15.95 -12.99 -19.68
CA CYS A 329 15.07 -14.16 -19.66
C CYS A 329 14.84 -14.69 -21.07
N GLN A 330 14.55 -13.81 -22.03
CA GLN A 330 14.37 -14.24 -23.43
C GLN A 330 15.66 -14.87 -23.98
N ALA A 331 16.82 -14.25 -23.75
CA ALA A 331 18.10 -14.82 -24.19
C ALA A 331 18.34 -16.22 -23.59
N VAL A 332 18.05 -16.42 -22.31
CA VAL A 332 18.19 -17.74 -21.64
C VAL A 332 17.22 -18.77 -22.22
N VAL A 333 15.97 -18.38 -22.48
CA VAL A 333 14.95 -19.26 -23.08
C VAL A 333 15.38 -19.73 -24.46
N GLU A 334 15.88 -18.83 -25.30
CA GLU A 334 16.39 -19.16 -26.65
C GLU A 334 17.64 -20.03 -26.60
N LEU A 335 18.60 -19.73 -25.72
CA LEU A 335 19.87 -20.46 -25.59
C LEU A 335 19.68 -21.89 -25.08
N LEU A 336 18.76 -22.08 -24.13
CA LEU A 336 18.52 -23.38 -23.49
C LEU A 336 17.38 -24.17 -24.14
N GLN A 337 16.68 -23.58 -25.13
CA GLN A 337 15.52 -24.17 -25.80
C GLN A 337 14.49 -24.71 -24.81
N LEU A 338 14.17 -23.92 -23.78
CA LEU A 338 13.31 -24.37 -22.68
C LEU A 338 11.88 -24.66 -23.18
N PRO A 339 11.32 -25.85 -22.90
CA PRO A 339 9.95 -26.15 -23.24
C PRO A 339 9.04 -25.20 -22.45
N GLN A 340 8.14 -24.48 -23.12
CA GLN A 340 7.25 -23.49 -22.51
C GLN A 340 7.98 -22.30 -21.85
N GLY A 341 9.16 -21.90 -22.36
CA GLY A 341 10.02 -20.88 -21.79
C GLY A 341 9.38 -19.49 -21.55
N TYR A 342 8.23 -19.18 -22.16
CA TYR A 342 7.46 -17.97 -21.82
C TYR A 342 7.09 -17.88 -20.32
N TRP A 343 6.95 -19.02 -19.63
CA TRP A 343 6.70 -19.06 -18.20
C TRP A 343 7.86 -18.51 -17.37
N VAL A 344 9.10 -18.62 -17.85
CA VAL A 344 10.29 -18.02 -17.22
C VAL A 344 10.15 -16.50 -17.24
N THR A 345 9.93 -15.95 -18.45
CA THR A 345 9.74 -14.51 -18.67
C THR A 345 8.54 -13.98 -17.89
N LEU A 346 7.43 -14.70 -17.90
CA LEU A 346 6.23 -14.33 -17.18
C LEU A 346 6.43 -14.39 -15.66
N THR A 347 7.17 -15.38 -15.15
CA THR A 347 7.48 -15.47 -13.72
C THR A 347 8.35 -14.29 -13.30
N ALA A 348 9.42 -13.99 -14.04
CA ALA A 348 10.28 -12.85 -13.77
C ALA A 348 9.50 -11.53 -13.79
N TYR A 349 8.62 -11.34 -14.80
CA TYR A 349 7.75 -10.18 -14.90
C TYR A 349 6.87 -9.99 -13.65
N ILE A 350 6.21 -11.06 -13.19
CA ILE A 350 5.27 -10.97 -12.07
C ILE A 350 5.99 -10.82 -10.73
N VAL A 351 7.17 -11.43 -10.58
CA VAL A 351 8.01 -11.24 -9.40
C VAL A 351 8.46 -9.78 -9.31
N LEU A 352 8.95 -9.22 -10.42
CA LEU A 352 9.41 -7.84 -10.52
C LEU A 352 8.29 -6.80 -10.54
N MET A 353 7.03 -7.21 -10.35
CA MET A 353 5.90 -6.30 -10.14
C MET A 353 6.08 -5.39 -8.91
N VAL A 354 7.04 -5.69 -8.03
CA VAL A 354 7.26 -4.92 -6.80
C VAL A 354 8.66 -4.31 -6.79
N ALA A 355 8.73 -3.01 -6.48
CA ALA A 355 9.99 -2.26 -6.51
C ALA A 355 10.88 -2.47 -5.26
N PRO A 356 10.36 -2.38 -4.01
CA PRO A 356 11.18 -2.55 -2.80
C PRO A 356 11.78 -3.96 -2.70
N LEU A 357 13.05 -4.05 -2.33
CA LEU A 357 13.82 -5.30 -2.35
C LEU A 357 13.22 -6.36 -1.42
N GLY A 358 12.88 -5.99 -0.18
CA GLY A 358 12.28 -6.91 0.79
C GLY A 358 10.94 -7.51 0.32
N GLN A 359 10.09 -6.72 -0.33
CA GLN A 359 8.85 -7.23 -0.90
C GLN A 359 9.06 -8.10 -2.14
N LEU A 360 10.06 -7.77 -2.97
CA LEU A 360 10.45 -8.57 -4.13
C LEU A 360 10.94 -9.95 -3.68
N GLN A 361 11.76 -10.02 -2.63
CA GLN A 361 12.20 -11.27 -2.04
C GLN A 361 11.02 -12.09 -1.49
N ALA A 362 10.11 -11.47 -0.75
CA ALA A 362 8.88 -12.15 -0.29
C ALA A 362 8.04 -12.68 -1.46
N ARG A 363 8.00 -11.94 -2.59
CA ARG A 363 7.30 -12.35 -3.82
C ARG A 363 7.94 -13.56 -4.47
N ILE A 364 9.27 -13.62 -4.54
CA ILE A 364 10.05 -14.76 -5.03
C ILE A 364 9.66 -16.03 -4.26
N TRP A 365 9.71 -15.98 -2.93
CA TRP A 365 9.38 -17.13 -2.08
C TRP A 365 7.92 -17.54 -2.20
N SER A 366 7.00 -16.57 -2.21
CA SER A 366 5.57 -16.84 -2.38
C SER A 366 5.26 -17.51 -3.72
N ARG A 367 6.00 -17.13 -4.78
CA ARG A 367 5.90 -17.74 -6.10
C ARG A 367 6.41 -19.17 -6.10
N PHE A 368 7.60 -19.38 -5.54
CA PHE A 368 8.20 -20.71 -5.44
C PHE A 368 7.30 -21.69 -4.67
N TYR A 369 6.93 -21.36 -3.43
CA TYR A 369 6.12 -22.26 -2.60
C TYR A 369 4.71 -22.48 -3.15
N GLY A 370 4.05 -21.41 -3.63
CA GLY A 370 2.72 -21.52 -4.21
C GLY A 370 2.70 -22.41 -5.45
N THR A 371 3.69 -22.27 -6.34
CA THR A 371 3.77 -23.09 -7.55
C THR A 371 4.19 -24.52 -7.25
N VAL A 372 5.18 -24.76 -6.39
CA VAL A 372 5.59 -26.13 -6.04
C VAL A 372 4.44 -26.91 -5.42
N LEU A 373 3.76 -26.34 -4.41
CA LEU A 373 2.62 -27.00 -3.77
C LEU A 373 1.46 -27.21 -4.73
N GLY A 374 1.18 -26.22 -5.60
CA GLY A 374 0.12 -26.32 -6.61
C GLY A 374 0.42 -27.38 -7.66
N SER A 375 1.64 -27.41 -8.21
CA SER A 375 2.08 -28.40 -9.19
C SER A 375 2.04 -29.82 -8.61
N VAL A 376 2.57 -30.03 -7.40
CA VAL A 376 2.59 -31.34 -6.74
C VAL A 376 1.16 -31.86 -6.52
N LEU A 377 0.26 -31.02 -6.01
CA LEU A 377 -1.11 -31.45 -5.77
C LEU A 377 -1.88 -31.68 -7.08
N ALA A 378 -1.69 -30.82 -8.09
CA ALA A 378 -2.32 -30.99 -9.40
C ALA A 378 -1.89 -32.31 -10.05
N LEU A 379 -0.58 -32.58 -10.07
CA LEU A 379 -0.02 -33.84 -10.60
C LEU A 379 -0.52 -35.05 -9.82
N GLY A 380 -0.54 -34.99 -8.48
CA GLY A 380 -1.05 -36.07 -7.66
C GLY A 380 -2.50 -36.40 -8.01
N LEU A 381 -3.36 -35.38 -8.14
CA LEU A 381 -4.77 -35.58 -8.52
C LEU A 381 -4.91 -36.17 -9.92
N ILE A 382 -4.15 -35.67 -10.91
CA ILE A 382 -4.15 -36.20 -12.28
C ILE A 382 -3.65 -37.65 -12.31
N TRP A 383 -2.61 -37.96 -11.55
CA TRP A 383 -2.02 -39.30 -11.47
C TRP A 383 -3.00 -40.33 -10.89
N PHE A 384 -3.69 -39.99 -9.79
CA PHE A 384 -4.61 -40.91 -9.12
C PHE A 384 -5.99 -41.01 -9.78
N LEU A 385 -6.52 -39.91 -10.30
CA LEU A 385 -7.89 -39.86 -10.84
C LEU A 385 -7.94 -39.94 -12.38
N GLY A 386 -6.79 -39.87 -13.05
CA GLY A 386 -6.69 -39.77 -14.51
C GLY A 386 -7.20 -38.43 -15.06
N ALA A 387 -6.98 -38.18 -16.35
CA ALA A 387 -7.56 -37.04 -17.07
C ALA A 387 -9.04 -37.34 -17.44
N GLY A 388 -9.95 -37.19 -16.48
CA GLY A 388 -11.37 -37.55 -16.61
C GLY A 388 -12.34 -36.39 -16.42
N SER A 389 -13.63 -36.71 -16.27
CA SER A 389 -14.73 -35.75 -16.15
C SER A 389 -14.63 -34.81 -14.94
N TRP A 390 -13.86 -35.16 -13.91
CA TRP A 390 -13.62 -34.33 -12.72
C TRP A 390 -12.75 -33.10 -13.00
N LEU A 391 -11.97 -33.10 -14.10
CA LEU A 391 -10.98 -32.07 -14.37
C LEU A 391 -11.61 -30.70 -14.68
N LEU A 392 -12.76 -30.69 -15.37
CA LEU A 392 -13.51 -29.47 -15.65
C LEU A 392 -14.04 -28.78 -14.38
N PRO A 393 -14.80 -29.45 -13.48
CA PRO A 393 -15.24 -28.83 -12.23
C PRO A 393 -14.06 -28.43 -11.33
N ALA A 394 -12.96 -29.20 -11.31
CA ALA A 394 -11.74 -28.80 -10.59
C ALA A 394 -11.08 -27.54 -11.16
N THR A 395 -11.10 -27.38 -12.49
CA THR A 395 -10.64 -26.16 -13.18
C THR A 395 -11.51 -24.97 -12.81
N CYS A 396 -12.84 -25.13 -12.83
CA CYS A 396 -13.80 -24.10 -12.41
C CYS A 396 -13.59 -23.67 -10.95
N LEU A 397 -13.42 -24.64 -10.05
CA LEU A 397 -13.19 -24.37 -8.63
C LEU A 397 -11.85 -23.64 -8.42
N SER A 398 -10.80 -24.09 -9.10
CA SER A 398 -9.47 -23.45 -9.03
C SER A 398 -9.51 -22.03 -9.58
N ALA A 399 -10.25 -21.78 -10.66
CA ALA A 399 -10.48 -20.43 -11.20
C ALA A 399 -11.18 -19.52 -10.18
N PHE A 400 -12.25 -20.02 -9.56
CA PHE A 400 -12.99 -19.27 -8.55
C PHE A 400 -12.10 -18.95 -7.34
N LEU A 401 -11.36 -19.93 -6.83
CA LEU A 401 -10.49 -19.76 -5.66
C LEU A 401 -9.28 -18.87 -5.96
N ALA A 402 -8.68 -18.98 -7.14
CA ALA A 402 -7.62 -18.07 -7.59
C ALA A 402 -8.13 -16.63 -7.64
N PHE A 403 -9.33 -16.41 -8.18
CA PHE A 403 -9.95 -15.08 -8.24
C PHE A 403 -10.36 -14.56 -6.84
N ALA A 404 -10.86 -15.43 -5.96
CA ALA A 404 -11.27 -15.07 -4.60
C ALA A 404 -10.09 -14.76 -3.67
N THR A 405 -8.90 -15.31 -3.95
CA THR A 405 -7.71 -15.18 -3.09
C THR A 405 -6.74 -14.09 -3.54
N PHE A 406 -6.92 -13.48 -4.71
CA PHE A 406 -6.02 -12.47 -5.29
C PHE A 406 -5.67 -11.30 -4.36
N TYR A 407 -6.63 -10.82 -3.57
CA TYR A 407 -6.45 -9.67 -2.65
C TYR A 407 -6.24 -10.07 -1.18
N LYS A 408 -6.02 -11.36 -0.88
CA LYS A 408 -5.77 -11.81 0.50
C LYS A 408 -4.33 -11.54 0.92
N ALA A 409 -4.10 -11.46 2.23
CA ALA A 409 -2.79 -11.17 2.83
C ALA A 409 -1.70 -12.19 2.44
N ARG A 410 -2.09 -13.44 2.15
CA ARG A 410 -1.20 -14.54 1.78
C ARG A 410 -1.20 -14.76 0.27
N TYR A 411 -0.25 -14.14 -0.42
CA TYR A 411 -0.15 -14.21 -1.89
C TYR A 411 0.15 -15.63 -2.40
N GLU A 412 0.88 -16.43 -1.62
CA GLU A 412 1.17 -17.83 -1.95
C GLU A 412 -0.09 -18.68 -2.14
N ILE A 413 -1.19 -18.38 -1.41
CA ILE A 413 -2.47 -19.08 -1.57
C ILE A 413 -3.07 -18.78 -2.94
N HIS A 414 -2.96 -17.54 -3.41
CA HIS A 414 -3.42 -17.18 -4.75
C HIS A 414 -2.59 -17.89 -5.82
N VAL A 415 -1.26 -17.90 -5.67
CA VAL A 415 -0.35 -18.57 -6.62
C VAL A 415 -0.63 -20.07 -6.67
N PHE A 416 -0.93 -20.70 -5.54
CA PHE A 416 -1.32 -22.11 -5.46
C PHE A 416 -2.54 -22.41 -6.33
N TRP A 417 -3.65 -21.70 -6.12
CA TRP A 417 -4.87 -21.91 -6.91
C TRP A 417 -4.69 -21.54 -8.38
N LEU A 418 -3.89 -20.50 -8.68
CA LEU A 418 -3.54 -20.12 -10.04
C LEU A 418 -2.74 -21.21 -10.74
N THR A 419 -1.80 -21.85 -10.05
CA THR A 419 -1.00 -22.95 -10.59
C THR A 419 -1.87 -24.17 -10.87
N MET A 420 -2.72 -24.57 -9.92
CA MET A 420 -3.70 -25.65 -10.11
C MET A 420 -4.61 -25.36 -11.31
N LEU A 421 -5.13 -24.14 -11.40
CA LEU A 421 -5.96 -23.69 -12.53
C LEU A 421 -5.24 -23.88 -13.87
N MET A 422 -3.99 -23.41 -13.98
CA MET A 422 -3.24 -23.50 -15.24
C MET A 422 -2.91 -24.95 -15.59
N VAL A 423 -2.48 -25.76 -14.62
CA VAL A 423 -2.19 -27.18 -14.87
C VAL A 423 -3.44 -27.91 -15.33
N PHE A 424 -4.57 -27.79 -14.62
CA PHE A 424 -5.82 -28.43 -15.03
C PHE A 424 -6.34 -27.90 -16.36
N ALA A 425 -6.27 -26.58 -16.59
CA ALA A 425 -6.69 -25.99 -17.85
C ALA A 425 -5.85 -26.52 -19.01
N ILE A 426 -4.53 -26.66 -18.87
CA ILE A 426 -3.67 -27.20 -19.93
C ILE A 426 -3.91 -28.71 -20.09
N THR A 427 -4.04 -29.48 -19.01
CA THR A 427 -4.32 -30.93 -19.09
C THR A 427 -5.68 -31.23 -19.74
N LEU A 428 -6.70 -30.37 -19.57
CA LEU A 428 -7.96 -30.49 -20.31
C LEU A 428 -7.77 -30.40 -21.83
N LEU A 429 -6.71 -29.72 -22.27
CA LEU A 429 -6.49 -29.35 -23.66
C LEU A 429 -5.43 -30.21 -24.33
N LEU A 430 -4.40 -30.63 -23.58
CA LEU A 430 -3.35 -31.57 -23.99
C LEU A 430 -3.24 -32.71 -22.96
N PRO A 431 -4.12 -33.73 -23.04
CA PRO A 431 -4.13 -34.84 -22.08
C PRO A 431 -2.86 -35.70 -22.10
N SER A 432 -2.03 -35.57 -23.14
CA SER A 432 -0.89 -36.45 -23.44
C SER A 432 0.46 -35.98 -22.88
N ASP A 433 0.56 -34.79 -22.27
CA ASP A 433 1.81 -34.32 -21.67
C ASP A 433 1.77 -34.42 -20.12
N PRO A 434 2.31 -35.49 -19.54
CA PRO A 434 2.29 -35.70 -18.08
C PRO A 434 3.26 -34.77 -17.34
N TYR A 435 4.17 -34.07 -18.03
CA TYR A 435 5.25 -33.30 -17.40
C TYR A 435 4.97 -31.80 -17.28
N ILE A 436 3.80 -31.32 -17.73
CA ILE A 436 3.43 -29.89 -17.71
C ILE A 436 3.69 -29.23 -16.34
N ALA A 437 3.26 -29.88 -15.25
CA ALA A 437 3.44 -29.28 -13.92
C ALA A 437 4.89 -29.35 -13.41
N PHE A 438 5.70 -30.30 -13.90
CA PHE A 438 7.14 -30.33 -13.65
C PHE A 438 7.84 -29.18 -14.36
N TYR A 439 7.56 -28.97 -15.66
CA TYR A 439 8.07 -27.82 -16.41
C TYR A 439 7.68 -26.51 -15.74
N ARG A 440 6.44 -26.39 -15.24
CA ARG A 440 5.99 -25.19 -14.53
C ARG A 440 6.81 -24.88 -13.28
N ALA A 441 7.20 -25.91 -12.51
CA ALA A 441 8.05 -25.74 -11.34
C ALA A 441 9.47 -25.30 -11.73
N LEU A 442 10.03 -25.92 -12.77
CA LEU A 442 11.35 -25.58 -13.31
C LEU A 442 11.38 -24.15 -13.88
N ASP A 443 10.40 -23.77 -14.70
CA ASP A 443 10.29 -22.43 -15.27
C ASP A 443 10.14 -21.36 -14.18
N THR A 444 9.39 -21.69 -13.12
CA THR A 444 9.22 -20.78 -11.99
C THR A 444 10.52 -20.63 -11.21
N PHE A 445 11.28 -21.70 -11.02
CA PHE A 445 12.61 -21.63 -10.42
C PHE A 445 13.55 -20.77 -11.26
N THR A 446 13.62 -21.01 -12.58
CA THR A 446 14.48 -20.24 -13.50
C THR A 446 14.09 -18.76 -13.51
N GLY A 447 12.79 -18.43 -13.64
CA GLY A 447 12.32 -17.05 -13.64
C GLY A 447 12.53 -16.34 -12.30
N ALA A 448 12.34 -17.05 -11.18
CA ALA A 448 12.64 -16.55 -9.85
C ALA A 448 14.15 -16.31 -9.65
N LEU A 449 14.99 -17.21 -10.14
CA LEU A 449 16.45 -17.08 -10.10
C LEU A 449 16.91 -15.87 -10.92
N MET A 450 16.38 -15.69 -12.13
CA MET A 450 16.70 -14.51 -12.96
C MET A 450 16.32 -13.20 -12.28
N ALA A 451 15.13 -13.14 -11.67
CA ALA A 451 14.71 -11.96 -10.89
C ALA A 451 15.59 -11.74 -9.65
N PHE A 452 15.99 -12.82 -8.97
CA PHE A 452 16.89 -12.77 -7.81
C PHE A 452 18.30 -12.28 -8.19
N LEU A 453 18.84 -12.72 -9.32
CA LEU A 453 20.13 -12.25 -9.83
C LEU A 453 20.03 -10.78 -10.24
N ALA A 454 18.98 -10.41 -10.99
CA ALA A 454 18.79 -9.03 -11.41
C ALA A 454 18.64 -8.07 -10.22
N MET A 455 17.97 -8.47 -9.13
CA MET A 455 17.78 -7.59 -7.99
C MET A 455 19.07 -7.31 -7.18
N HIS A 456 20.03 -8.25 -7.19
CA HIS A 456 21.31 -8.08 -6.50
C HIS A 456 22.40 -7.49 -7.39
N LEU A 457 22.44 -7.89 -8.67
CA LEU A 457 23.52 -7.54 -9.59
C LEU A 457 23.23 -6.29 -10.41
N PHE A 458 21.96 -6.04 -10.76
CA PHE A 458 21.58 -4.94 -11.65
C PHE A 458 20.80 -3.85 -10.89
N ILE A 459 21.52 -2.78 -10.52
CA ILE A 459 20.98 -1.58 -9.87
C ILE A 459 20.16 -1.94 -8.61
N PRO A 460 20.83 -2.42 -7.54
CA PRO A 460 20.12 -2.86 -6.35
C PRO A 460 19.40 -1.68 -5.69
N SER A 461 18.12 -1.87 -5.37
CA SER A 461 17.21 -0.86 -4.83
C SER A 461 16.98 -1.03 -3.33
N TRP A 462 18.08 -1.15 -2.57
CA TRP A 462 18.06 -1.24 -1.10
C TRP A 462 17.21 -0.12 -0.51
N THR A 463 16.26 -0.46 0.36
CA THR A 463 15.37 0.53 0.97
C THR A 463 16.14 1.58 1.76
N ARG A 464 17.26 1.19 2.39
CA ARG A 464 18.14 2.11 3.12
C ARG A 464 18.64 3.30 2.30
N ARG A 465 18.82 3.15 0.98
CA ARG A 465 19.25 4.27 0.09
C ARG A 465 18.21 5.41 0.05
N TRP A 466 16.96 5.11 0.32
CA TRP A 466 15.84 6.04 0.16
C TRP A 466 15.27 6.56 1.49
N LEU A 467 15.50 5.85 2.60
CA LEU A 467 14.96 6.21 3.93
C LEU A 467 15.27 7.65 4.31
N ASP A 468 16.51 8.09 4.09
CA ASP A 468 16.92 9.46 4.43
C ASP A 468 16.11 10.54 3.70
N SER A 469 15.76 10.28 2.43
CA SER A 469 14.92 11.19 1.65
C SER A 469 13.48 11.23 2.18
N TYR A 470 12.95 10.09 2.64
CA TYR A 470 11.60 10.02 3.23
C TYR A 470 11.54 10.74 4.58
N VAL A 471 12.57 10.57 5.41
CA VAL A 471 12.72 11.30 6.68
C VAL A 471 12.76 12.81 6.45
N CYS A 472 13.63 13.28 5.56
CA CYS A 472 13.73 14.71 5.25
C CYS A 472 12.39 15.25 4.73
N HIS A 473 11.74 14.52 3.82
CA HIS A 473 10.46 14.95 3.26
C HIS A 473 9.35 15.07 4.32
N PHE A 474 9.28 14.13 5.26
CA PHE A 474 8.36 14.18 6.39
C PHE A 474 8.61 15.43 7.27
N ILE A 475 9.85 15.64 7.72
CA ILE A 475 10.21 16.78 8.58
C ILE A 475 10.00 18.12 7.86
N GLU A 476 10.30 18.20 6.57
CA GLU A 476 10.06 19.39 5.75
C GLU A 476 8.56 19.74 5.66
N LEU A 477 7.67 18.73 5.59
CA LEU A 477 6.22 18.92 5.59
C LEU A 477 5.70 19.33 6.98
N GLU A 478 6.20 18.72 8.07
CA GLU A 478 5.86 19.14 9.44
C GLU A 478 6.28 20.60 9.69
N ARG A 479 7.47 20.99 9.23
CA ARG A 479 7.94 22.37 9.30
C ARG A 479 7.05 23.31 8.50
N ALA A 480 6.71 22.98 7.26
CA ALA A 480 5.84 23.80 6.43
C ALA A 480 4.46 23.97 7.06
N TRP A 481 3.95 22.92 7.68
CA TRP A 481 2.68 22.96 8.40
C TRP A 481 2.78 23.83 9.68
N LEU A 482 3.83 23.67 10.49
CA LEU A 482 4.10 24.54 11.64
C LEU A 482 4.20 26.02 11.25
N ALA A 483 4.87 26.33 10.13
CA ALA A 483 4.91 27.69 9.60
C ALA A 483 3.51 28.21 9.27
N SER A 484 2.64 27.38 8.66
CA SER A 484 1.23 27.77 8.42
C SER A 484 0.45 28.03 9.72
N ILE A 485 0.69 27.23 10.77
CA ILE A 485 0.10 27.44 12.10
C ILE A 485 0.55 28.78 12.68
N ASN A 486 1.84 29.11 12.61
CA ASN A 486 2.41 30.37 13.09
C ASN A 486 1.81 31.61 12.40
N THR A 487 1.35 31.49 11.15
CA THR A 487 0.64 32.58 10.45
C THR A 487 -0.83 32.73 10.85
N GLY A 488 -1.34 31.90 11.77
CA GLY A 488 -2.73 31.90 12.23
C GLY A 488 -3.71 31.21 11.26
N LYS A 489 -3.22 30.62 10.16
CA LYS A 489 -4.02 29.87 9.18
C LYS A 489 -3.41 28.50 8.96
N ALA A 490 -3.75 27.55 9.83
CA ALA A 490 -3.30 26.18 9.72
C ALA A 490 -3.79 25.55 8.39
N ASP A 491 -2.85 25.19 7.53
CA ASP A 491 -3.16 24.54 6.25
C ASP A 491 -3.39 23.04 6.48
N ASN A 492 -4.67 22.64 6.43
CA ASN A 492 -5.06 21.25 6.59
C ASN A 492 -4.47 20.34 5.51
N ALA A 493 -4.20 20.83 4.29
CA ALA A 493 -3.61 20.02 3.24
C ALA A 493 -2.17 19.62 3.59
N LEU A 494 -1.37 20.54 4.14
CA LEU A 494 0.00 20.25 4.59
C LEU A 494 0.02 19.23 5.72
N ARG A 495 -0.90 19.34 6.68
CA ARG A 495 -1.08 18.34 7.74
C ARG A 495 -1.26 16.92 7.17
N TRP A 496 -2.19 16.76 6.23
CA TRP A 496 -2.47 15.46 5.63
C TRP A 496 -1.30 14.94 4.80
N GLN A 497 -0.57 15.83 4.12
CA GLN A 497 0.66 15.47 3.40
C GLN A 497 1.74 14.99 4.38
N ALA A 498 1.95 15.67 5.51
CA ALA A 498 2.90 15.27 6.54
C ALA A 498 2.55 13.89 7.13
N HIS A 499 1.28 13.68 7.48
CA HIS A 499 0.79 12.38 7.95
C HIS A 499 0.97 11.28 6.88
N ALA A 500 0.70 11.57 5.61
CA ALA A 500 0.94 10.63 4.52
C ALA A 500 2.43 10.29 4.35
N ALA A 501 3.32 11.26 4.51
CA ALA A 501 4.76 11.06 4.46
C ALA A 501 5.26 10.18 5.62
N LEU A 502 4.75 10.38 6.84
CA LEU A 502 5.07 9.52 7.99
C LEU A 502 4.64 8.07 7.76
N ARG A 503 3.44 7.86 7.20
CA ARG A 503 2.96 6.52 6.84
C ARG A 503 3.82 5.87 5.77
N GLN A 504 4.18 6.63 4.74
CA GLN A 504 5.07 6.13 3.68
C GLN A 504 6.42 5.72 4.27
N LEU A 505 6.98 6.51 5.20
CA LEU A 505 8.19 6.13 5.92
C LEU A 505 8.00 4.83 6.72
N GLY A 506 6.88 4.69 7.43
CA GLY A 506 6.52 3.46 8.15
C GLY A 506 6.47 2.22 7.25
N GLN A 507 5.89 2.35 6.04
CA GLN A 507 5.88 1.28 5.04
C GLN A 507 7.29 0.88 4.60
N GLU A 508 8.16 1.87 4.32
CA GLU A 508 9.55 1.62 3.91
C GLU A 508 10.35 0.93 5.04
N VAL A 509 10.18 1.34 6.30
CA VAL A 509 10.73 0.62 7.45
C VAL A 509 10.19 -0.82 7.53
N GLY A 510 8.92 -1.02 7.19
CA GLY A 510 8.33 -2.37 7.04
C GLY A 510 9.00 -3.20 5.94
N PHE A 511 9.42 -2.59 4.83
CA PHE A 511 10.17 -3.29 3.78
C PHE A 511 11.62 -3.58 4.19
N LEU A 512 12.24 -2.67 4.94
CA LEU A 512 13.58 -2.86 5.51
C LEU A 512 13.62 -4.11 6.41
N LYS A 513 12.55 -4.39 7.18
CA LYS A 513 12.43 -5.61 8.00
C LYS A 513 12.53 -6.92 7.19
N LEU A 514 12.18 -6.89 5.90
CA LEU A 514 12.23 -8.04 5.01
C LEU A 514 13.59 -8.18 4.30
N GLU A 515 14.51 -7.21 4.45
CA GLU A 515 15.83 -7.25 3.83
C GLU A 515 16.83 -8.07 4.67
N PRO A 516 17.75 -8.83 4.05
CA PRO A 516 18.63 -9.76 4.76
C PRO A 516 19.68 -9.09 5.67
N ASN A 517 20.01 -7.82 5.42
CA ASN A 517 21.11 -7.11 6.10
C ASN A 517 20.63 -6.22 7.25
N THR A 518 19.35 -6.27 7.61
CA THR A 518 18.77 -5.38 8.63
C THR A 518 18.92 -5.99 10.03
N GLY A 519 19.70 -5.35 10.90
CA GLY A 519 19.83 -5.75 12.30
C GLY A 519 18.60 -5.40 13.14
N GLN A 520 18.35 -6.13 14.23
CA GLN A 520 17.26 -5.80 15.17
C GLN A 520 17.43 -4.39 15.78
N ARG A 521 18.68 -4.01 16.10
CA ARG A 521 18.99 -2.67 16.61
C ARG A 521 18.62 -1.56 15.62
N GLU A 522 19.00 -1.72 14.35
CA GLU A 522 18.66 -0.75 13.30
C GLU A 522 17.14 -0.62 13.16
N LEU A 523 16.40 -1.73 13.21
CA LEU A 523 14.94 -1.70 13.17
C LEU A 523 14.34 -0.97 14.37
N GLN A 524 14.90 -1.17 15.57
CA GLN A 524 14.48 -0.46 16.79
C GLN A 524 14.73 1.04 16.67
N ASP A 525 15.89 1.46 16.14
CA ASP A 525 16.23 2.88 15.93
C ASP A 525 15.23 3.55 14.95
N TRP A 526 14.83 2.85 13.88
CA TRP A 526 13.82 3.37 12.96
C TRP A 526 12.41 3.41 13.57
N GLN A 527 12.06 2.42 14.40
CA GLN A 527 10.80 2.42 15.14
C GLN A 527 10.74 3.56 16.16
N SER A 528 11.85 3.87 16.84
CA SER A 528 11.91 5.02 17.74
C SER A 528 11.78 6.34 16.97
N PHE A 529 12.38 6.48 15.79
CA PHE A 529 12.18 7.67 14.96
C PHE A 529 10.71 7.83 14.56
N LEU A 530 10.07 6.75 14.10
CA LEU A 530 8.66 6.75 13.74
C LEU A 530 7.75 7.17 14.92
N TRP A 531 8.11 6.78 16.13
CA TRP A 531 7.43 7.23 17.35
C TRP A 531 7.58 8.73 17.54
N LEU A 532 8.81 9.24 17.49
CA LEU A 532 9.10 10.67 17.66
C LEU A 532 8.40 11.53 16.60
N GLY A 533 8.37 11.05 15.35
CA GLY A 533 7.63 11.69 14.28
C GLY A 533 6.13 11.72 14.55
N LEU A 534 5.56 10.60 15.02
CA LEU A 534 4.15 10.52 15.37
C LEU A 534 3.79 11.43 16.55
N THR A 535 4.62 11.46 17.60
CA THR A 535 4.39 12.32 18.77
C THR A 535 4.45 13.79 18.38
N LEU A 536 5.46 14.20 17.61
CA LEU A 536 5.57 15.56 17.08
C LEU A 536 4.32 15.93 16.26
N HIS A 537 3.92 15.08 15.32
CA HIS A 537 2.73 15.31 14.50
C HIS A 537 1.48 15.54 15.36
N CYS A 538 1.24 14.66 16.34
CA CYS A 538 0.11 14.79 17.25
C CYS A 538 0.18 16.06 18.11
N THR A 539 1.36 16.47 18.56
CA THR A 539 1.54 17.73 19.30
C THR A 539 1.20 18.92 18.42
N LEU A 540 1.64 18.95 17.17
CA LEU A 540 1.31 20.02 16.22
C LEU A 540 -0.19 20.09 15.91
N VAL A 541 -0.90 18.95 15.90
CA VAL A 541 -2.38 18.94 15.82
C VAL A 541 -3.00 19.67 17.01
N LEU A 542 -2.50 19.42 18.24
CA LEU A 542 -3.00 20.10 19.43
C LEU A 542 -2.74 21.61 19.38
N VAL A 543 -1.53 22.02 18.95
CA VAL A 543 -1.18 23.43 18.77
C VAL A 543 -2.11 24.12 17.77
N ALA A 544 -2.33 23.50 16.60
CA ALA A 544 -3.20 24.05 15.57
C ALA A 544 -4.63 24.28 16.09
N ARG A 545 -5.12 23.43 17.00
CA ARG A 545 -6.46 23.53 17.59
C ARG A 545 -6.59 24.60 18.65
N GLN A 546 -5.55 24.86 19.43
CA GLN A 546 -5.59 25.94 20.43
C GLN A 546 -5.65 27.34 19.81
N GLN A 547 -5.49 27.47 18.48
CA GLN A 547 -5.39 28.76 17.78
C GLN A 547 -4.42 29.68 18.51
N GLN A 548 -3.22 29.16 18.77
CA GLN A 548 -2.24 29.79 19.63
C GLN A 548 -1.94 31.22 19.16
N LYS A 549 -2.03 32.18 20.09
CA LYS A 549 -1.83 33.60 19.79
C LYS A 549 -0.37 33.99 19.59
N GLN A 550 0.57 33.20 20.13
CA GLN A 550 2.00 33.45 20.02
C GLN A 550 2.65 32.48 19.04
N PRO A 551 3.42 32.97 18.05
CA PRO A 551 4.10 32.13 17.08
C PRO A 551 5.28 31.36 17.71
N LEU A 552 5.42 30.09 17.36
CA LEU A 552 6.49 29.19 17.81
C LEU A 552 7.74 29.32 16.92
N HIS A 553 8.32 30.52 16.85
CA HIS A 553 9.46 30.79 15.96
C HIS A 553 10.70 29.94 16.25
N LEU A 554 10.98 29.65 17.53
CA LEU A 554 12.13 28.82 17.92
C LEU A 554 11.98 27.37 17.42
N ALA A 555 10.79 26.79 17.59
CA ALA A 555 10.48 25.44 17.10
C ALA A 555 10.59 25.34 15.57
N GLU A 556 10.09 26.36 14.86
CA GLU A 556 10.19 26.45 13.40
C GLU A 556 11.66 26.51 12.92
N GLN A 557 12.48 27.33 13.58
CA GLN A 557 13.92 27.43 13.30
C GLN A 557 14.66 26.12 13.56
N GLN A 558 14.39 25.45 14.68
CA GLN A 558 15.03 24.18 15.02
C GLN A 558 14.62 23.06 14.06
N LEU A 559 13.35 22.98 13.65
CA LEU A 559 12.89 22.02 12.63
C LEU A 559 13.44 22.36 11.24
N ALA A 560 13.70 23.63 10.93
CA ALA A 560 14.33 24.03 9.67
C ALA A 560 15.79 23.56 9.55
N ALA A 561 16.54 23.57 10.65
CA ALA A 561 17.93 23.11 10.67
C ALA A 561 18.06 21.58 10.63
N TRP A 562 17.08 20.86 11.20
CA TRP A 562 17.18 19.41 11.42
C TRP A 562 17.48 18.57 10.16
N PRO A 563 16.81 18.77 8.99
CA PRO A 563 17.10 17.97 7.79
C PRO A 563 18.53 18.11 7.27
N GLN A 564 19.14 19.29 7.43
CA GLN A 564 20.53 19.52 7.01
C GLN A 564 21.48 18.73 7.92
N LEU A 565 21.28 18.80 9.24
CA LEU A 565 22.06 18.05 10.21
C LEU A 565 21.90 16.53 10.02
N PHE A 566 20.68 16.07 9.76
CA PHE A 566 20.41 14.66 9.47
C PHE A 566 21.15 14.15 8.23
N ARG A 567 21.24 14.95 7.16
CA ARG A 567 22.05 14.59 5.97
C ARG A 567 23.55 14.56 6.26
N GLN A 568 24.03 15.35 7.22
CA GLN A 568 25.44 15.45 7.60
C GLN A 568 25.84 14.51 8.75
N ARG A 569 24.90 13.73 9.32
CA ARG A 569 25.10 12.97 10.56
C ARG A 569 26.26 11.97 10.56
N PHE A 570 26.67 11.50 9.38
CA PHE A 570 27.81 10.58 9.23
C PHE A 570 29.12 11.28 8.89
N LEU A 571 29.08 12.59 8.60
CA LEU A 571 30.26 13.41 8.25
C LEU A 571 30.77 14.23 9.44
N ALA A 572 29.87 14.62 10.36
CA ALA A 572 30.23 15.43 11.52
C ALA A 572 30.91 14.57 12.61
N THR A 573 32.15 14.90 12.95
CA THR A 573 32.92 14.27 14.05
C THR A 573 32.66 14.96 15.40
N GLU A 574 32.06 16.16 15.38
CA GLU A 574 31.77 16.95 16.58
C GLU A 574 30.36 16.65 17.08
N MET A 575 30.23 16.34 18.37
CA MET A 575 28.92 16.32 19.03
C MET A 575 28.42 17.76 19.11
N HIS A 576 27.18 18.02 18.67
CA HIS A 576 26.54 19.26 19.09
C HIS A 576 26.35 19.16 20.60
N GLN A 577 27.12 19.95 21.35
CA GLN A 577 26.72 20.33 22.70
C GLN A 577 25.44 21.15 22.55
N SER A 578 24.31 20.46 22.40
CA SER A 578 23.07 20.96 23.01
C SER A 578 23.46 21.32 24.44
N GLU A 579 23.19 22.56 24.86
CA GLU A 579 23.21 22.94 26.26
C GLU A 579 22.29 21.95 27.00
N SER A 580 22.89 20.87 27.45
CA SER A 580 22.24 19.78 28.15
C SER A 580 22.06 20.29 29.57
N GLY A 581 20.93 20.95 29.80
CA GLY A 581 20.27 20.78 31.07
C GLY A 581 20.13 19.27 31.33
N PRO A 582 20.47 18.78 32.53
CA PRO A 582 20.44 17.36 32.83
C PRO A 582 19.03 16.80 32.62
N ALA A 583 18.94 15.50 32.31
CA ALA A 583 17.69 14.75 32.29
C ALA A 583 16.92 15.01 33.60
N PRO A 584 15.64 15.42 33.56
CA PRO A 584 14.93 15.75 34.78
C PRO A 584 14.51 14.45 35.47
N ASN A 585 15.24 14.09 36.52
CA ASN A 585 14.72 13.25 37.59
C ASN A 585 15.04 13.91 38.95
N SER A 586 14.02 13.91 39.81
CA SER A 586 13.96 14.27 41.23
C SER A 586 13.42 15.66 41.62
N THR A 587 12.11 15.62 41.97
CA THR A 587 11.49 16.17 43.20
C THR A 587 11.66 17.65 43.53
N ASP A 588 10.65 18.45 43.18
CA ASP A 588 10.13 19.54 44.03
C ASP A 588 8.65 19.79 43.69
N GLU A 589 7.76 19.11 44.44
CA GLU A 589 6.34 18.92 44.08
C GLU A 589 5.43 20.11 44.39
N THR A 590 5.84 21.07 45.24
CA THR A 590 4.90 22.05 45.81
C THR A 590 4.80 23.39 45.06
N THR A 591 5.76 23.73 44.20
CA THR A 591 5.79 25.04 43.51
C THR A 591 5.37 24.94 42.03
N GLN A 592 5.22 23.74 41.50
CA GLN A 592 4.96 23.48 40.07
C GLN A 592 3.48 23.28 39.72
N GLN A 593 2.59 23.15 40.71
CA GLN A 593 1.19 22.78 40.46
C GLN A 593 0.31 23.93 39.95
N SER A 594 0.64 25.18 40.25
CA SER A 594 -0.17 26.35 39.87
C SER A 594 0.23 27.00 38.54
N ALA A 595 1.46 26.77 38.04
CA ALA A 595 1.96 27.30 36.77
C ALA A 595 1.83 26.34 35.56
N ARG A 596 1.62 25.04 35.79
CA ARG A 596 1.67 23.99 34.75
C ARG A 596 0.47 23.90 33.79
N GLN A 597 -0.66 24.54 34.08
CA GLN A 597 -1.91 24.22 33.38
C GLN A 597 -2.27 25.15 32.20
N ALA A 598 -1.55 26.26 31.98
CA ALA A 598 -1.85 27.20 30.89
C ALA A 598 -0.72 27.37 29.85
N GLU A 599 0.49 26.83 30.06
CA GLU A 599 1.67 27.03 29.18
C GLU A 599 2.38 25.72 28.75
N ALA A 600 1.69 24.57 28.72
CA ALA A 600 2.35 23.26 28.57
C ALA A 600 2.64 22.79 27.12
N ILE A 601 1.84 23.19 26.12
CA ILE A 601 1.95 22.60 24.76
C ILE A 601 3.13 23.12 23.95
N PRO A 602 3.45 24.43 23.97
CA PRO A 602 4.68 24.92 23.35
C PRO A 602 5.92 24.19 23.88
N ALA A 603 5.94 23.88 25.17
CA ALA A 603 7.00 23.09 25.79
C ALA A 603 7.03 21.65 25.26
N TRP A 604 5.89 21.03 24.98
CA TRP A 604 5.83 19.69 24.37
C TRP A 604 6.39 19.68 22.94
N VAL A 605 6.13 20.72 22.14
CA VAL A 605 6.72 20.84 20.79
C VAL A 605 8.25 20.90 20.90
N MET A 606 8.75 21.75 21.80
CA MET A 606 10.20 21.86 22.03
C MET A 606 10.81 20.57 22.56
N GLN A 607 10.10 19.84 23.43
CA GLN A 607 10.54 18.55 23.95
C GLN A 607 10.59 17.48 22.85
N ASP A 608 9.56 17.39 21.99
CA ASP A 608 9.54 16.47 20.86
C ASP A 608 10.69 16.76 19.88
N ILE A 609 10.95 18.04 19.60
CA ILE A 609 12.09 18.46 18.78
C ILE A 609 13.42 18.08 19.47
N ALA A 610 13.56 18.33 20.77
CA ALA A 610 14.76 17.94 21.52
C ALA A 610 15.02 16.43 21.46
N HIS A 611 13.98 15.60 21.54
CA HIS A 611 14.11 14.15 21.35
C HIS A 611 14.54 13.78 19.92
N LEU A 612 14.10 14.50 18.89
CA LEU A 612 14.59 14.31 17.52
C LEU A 612 16.08 14.66 17.38
N TYR A 613 16.56 15.69 18.08
CA TYR A 613 17.99 16.02 18.14
C TYR A 613 18.78 14.95 18.89
N ALA A 614 18.29 14.48 20.04
CA ALA A 614 18.92 13.39 20.78
C ALA A 614 19.01 12.09 19.96
N TRP A 615 17.95 11.76 19.21
CA TRP A 615 17.95 10.63 18.28
C TRP A 615 18.97 10.82 17.15
N LEU A 616 19.07 12.03 16.61
CA LEU A 616 20.07 12.36 15.59
C LEU A 616 21.50 12.19 16.10
N ASP A 617 21.78 12.64 17.33
CA ASP A 617 23.10 12.49 17.95
C ASP A 617 23.44 11.02 18.24
N TRP A 618 22.44 10.22 18.64
CA TRP A 618 22.58 8.76 18.79
C TRP A 618 22.98 8.05 17.48
N GLN A 619 22.61 8.62 16.32
CA GLN A 619 22.97 8.06 15.00
C GLN A 619 24.39 8.43 14.55
N ARG A 620 25.09 9.35 15.23
CA ARG A 620 26.45 9.76 14.83
C ARG A 620 27.47 8.66 15.15
N PRO A 621 28.54 8.54 14.34
CA PRO A 621 29.65 7.62 14.67
C PRO A 621 30.24 7.98 16.03
N TYR A 622 30.59 6.98 16.83
CA TYR A 622 31.32 7.20 18.08
C TYR A 622 32.66 7.85 17.74
N ALA A 623 32.91 9.05 18.27
CA ALA A 623 34.26 9.60 18.26
C ALA A 623 35.09 8.71 19.19
N LEU A 624 35.97 7.87 18.62
CA LEU A 624 37.04 7.27 19.41
C LEU A 624 37.86 8.45 19.93
N SER A 625 37.66 8.80 21.20
CA SER A 625 38.49 9.78 21.89
C SER A 625 39.94 9.39 21.63
N GLY A 626 40.67 10.22 20.89
CA GLY A 626 42.09 10.02 20.73
C GLY A 626 42.70 9.94 22.11
N ASN A 627 43.20 8.75 22.47
CA ASN A 627 44.20 8.63 23.51
C ASN A 627 45.38 9.48 23.03
N THR A 628 45.43 10.74 23.46
CA THR A 628 46.65 11.49 23.54
C THR A 628 47.52 10.80 24.59
N HIS A 629 48.29 9.80 24.16
CA HIS A 629 49.57 9.55 24.78
C HIS A 629 50.42 10.80 24.54
N GLY A 630 50.63 11.55 25.61
CA GLY A 630 51.58 12.64 25.75
C GLY A 630 51.98 12.70 27.21
#